data_AF-A0A8R1EVG3-F1
#
_entry.id   AF-A0A8R1EVG3-F1
#
_cell.length_a   1.000
_cell.length_b   1.000
_cell.length_c   1.000
_cell.angle_alpha   90.00
_cell.angle_beta   90.00
_cell.angle_gamma   90.00
#
_symmetry.space_group_name_H-M   'P 1'
#
loop_
_entity.id
_entity.type
_entity.pdbx_description
1 polymer ?
#
loop_
_entity_poly.entity_id
_entity_poly.type
_entity_poly.pdbx_seq_one_letter_code
_entity_poly.pdbx_strand_id
1 'polypeptide(L)'
;MDYSLCYGYRYNVSGRDTLLNVHFCAVSGSADCVSESYQTTQGEEFCNVFRPFLRGQNLFSFYFGLDSVSPAYKTKNGASGRIQRKNETIAAVLVLRANYCHEIC
;
A
#
# COMPACT_ATOMS: atom_id res chain seq x y z
N MET A 1 -2.24 -22.64 17.53
CA MET A 1 -1.53 -21.58 16.79
C MET A 1 -2.08 -21.60 15.38
N ASP A 2 -2.90 -20.63 15.02
CA ASP A 2 -3.57 -20.60 13.72
C ASP A 2 -2.59 -20.10 12.65
N TYR A 3 -1.89 -21.03 12.00
CA TYR A 3 -0.98 -20.75 10.87
C TYR A 3 -1.72 -20.42 9.57
N SER A 4 -3.01 -20.07 9.68
CA SER A 4 -3.98 -19.99 8.59
C SER A 4 -4.46 -18.54 8.35
N LEU A 5 -4.27 -17.66 9.34
CA LEU A 5 -4.79 -16.30 9.31
C LEU A 5 -3.79 -15.35 8.66
N CYS A 6 -4.28 -14.68 7.63
CA CYS A 6 -3.62 -13.60 6.93
C CYS A 6 -4.21 -12.25 7.35
N TYR A 7 -3.44 -11.21 7.09
CA TYR A 7 -3.87 -9.82 7.18
C TYR A 7 -3.84 -9.22 5.78
N GLY A 8 -4.64 -8.20 5.54
CA GLY A 8 -4.69 -7.61 4.22
C GLY A 8 -5.28 -6.22 4.25
N TYR A 9 -5.10 -5.52 3.15
CA TYR A 9 -5.73 -4.23 2.93
C TYR A 9 -6.17 -4.13 1.48
N ARG A 10 -7.27 -3.42 1.27
CA ARG A 10 -7.70 -2.95 -0.04
C ARG A 10 -7.28 -1.51 -0.21
N TYR A 11 -6.91 -1.16 -1.43
CA TYR A 11 -6.47 0.20 -1.72
C TYR A 11 -6.86 0.65 -3.12
N ASN A 12 -7.04 1.95 -3.24
CA ASN A 12 -7.21 2.67 -4.49
C ASN A 12 -6.37 3.94 -4.45
N VAL A 13 -5.65 4.22 -5.53
CA VAL A 13 -4.75 5.39 -5.63
C VAL A 13 -5.16 6.25 -6.82
N SER A 14 -5.58 7.46 -6.51
CA SER A 14 -5.93 8.50 -7.47
C SER A 14 -4.80 9.51 -7.63
N GLY A 15 -4.74 10.12 -8.82
CA GLY A 15 -3.69 11.03 -9.22
C GLY A 15 -2.54 10.29 -9.91
N ARG A 16 -2.24 10.71 -11.15
CA ARG A 16 -1.20 10.13 -12.02
C ARG A 16 0.16 10.02 -11.35
N ASP A 17 0.54 11.04 -10.61
CA ASP A 17 1.86 11.18 -10.01
C ASP A 17 1.80 10.88 -8.50
N THR A 18 0.85 10.06 -8.07
CA THR A 18 0.68 9.63 -6.66
C THR A 18 1.37 8.30 -6.41
N LEU A 19 2.04 8.19 -5.26
CA LEU A 19 2.67 6.97 -4.76
C LEU A 19 2.14 6.67 -3.35
N LEU A 20 1.53 5.51 -3.17
CA LEU A 20 1.17 4.96 -1.87
C LEU A 20 2.31 4.04 -1.39
N ASN A 21 2.98 4.43 -0.31
CA ASN A 21 3.98 3.64 0.37
C ASN A 21 3.33 2.89 1.53
N VAL A 22 3.51 1.58 1.59
CA VAL A 22 2.98 0.73 2.65
C VAL A 22 4.12 0.00 3.32
N HIS A 23 4.22 0.17 4.64
CA HIS A 23 5.20 -0.52 5.46
C HIS A 23 4.51 -1.42 6.47
N PHE A 24 4.91 -2.69 6.51
CA PHE A 24 4.49 -3.66 7.50
C PHE A 24 5.71 -4.03 8.35
N CYS A 25 5.76 -3.48 9.56
CA CYS A 25 6.94 -3.53 10.43
C CYS A 25 6.64 -4.22 11.75
N ALA A 26 7.59 -5.00 12.26
CA ALA A 26 7.54 -5.50 13.63
C ALA A 26 7.64 -4.33 14.63
N VAL A 27 6.76 -4.32 15.64
CA VAL A 27 6.70 -3.28 16.68
C VAL A 27 7.81 -3.47 17.71
N SER A 28 8.22 -4.72 17.96
CA SER A 28 9.31 -5.06 18.87
C SER A 28 10.02 -6.35 18.45
N GLY A 29 11.27 -6.50 18.87
CA GLY A 29 12.03 -7.75 18.75
C GLY A 29 12.78 -7.99 17.44
N SER A 30 12.44 -7.31 16.34
CA SER A 30 13.19 -7.38 15.07
C SER A 30 13.12 -6.08 14.29
N ALA A 31 14.12 -5.81 13.44
CA ALA A 31 14.11 -4.68 12.50
C ALA A 31 13.39 -5.02 11.18
N ASP A 32 12.57 -6.08 11.17
CA ASP A 32 11.95 -6.60 9.96
C ASP A 32 10.77 -5.72 9.53
N CYS A 33 10.97 -4.99 8.44
CA CYS A 33 9.96 -4.21 7.75
C CYS A 33 9.82 -4.70 6.30
N VAL A 34 8.60 -4.95 5.87
CA VAL A 34 8.27 -5.14 4.45
C VAL A 34 7.73 -3.82 3.93
N SER A 35 8.32 -3.32 2.84
CA SER A 35 7.89 -2.08 2.22
C SER A 35 7.42 -2.36 0.79
N GLU A 36 6.27 -1.83 0.44
CA GLU A 36 5.71 -1.90 -0.91
C GLU A 36 5.26 -0.50 -1.35
N SER A 37 5.38 -0.20 -2.63
CA SER A 37 5.01 1.10 -3.19
C SER A 37 4.10 0.90 -4.40
N TYR A 38 2.95 1.58 -4.38
CA TYR A 38 1.91 1.48 -5.39
C TYR A 38 1.69 2.81 -6.10
N GLN A 39 1.68 2.77 -7.43
CA GLN A 39 1.32 3.92 -8.25
C GLN A 39 -0.20 4.03 -8.40
N THR A 40 -0.66 5.02 -9.17
CA THR A 40 -2.08 5.19 -9.48
C THR A 40 -2.72 3.89 -9.97
N THR A 41 -3.91 3.60 -9.44
CA THR A 41 -4.70 2.43 -9.79
C THR A 41 -5.73 2.73 -10.87
N GLN A 42 -5.75 3.95 -11.42
CA GLN A 42 -6.71 4.41 -12.44
C GLN A 42 -8.19 4.20 -12.05
N GLY A 43 -8.49 4.20 -10.75
CA GLY A 43 -9.85 3.97 -10.24
C GLY A 43 -10.15 2.52 -9.88
N GLU A 44 -9.24 1.57 -10.14
CA GLU A 44 -9.39 0.18 -9.72
C GLU A 44 -9.04 -0.03 -8.24
N GLU A 45 -9.74 -0.95 -7.59
CA GLU A 45 -9.42 -1.42 -6.25
C GLU A 45 -8.51 -2.64 -6.34
N PHE A 46 -7.41 -2.61 -5.59
CA PHE A 46 -6.49 -3.73 -5.46
C PHE A 46 -6.49 -4.24 -4.02
N CYS A 47 -6.11 -5.50 -3.84
CA CYS A 47 -6.10 -6.17 -2.54
C CYS A 47 -4.75 -6.86 -2.31
N ASN A 48 -4.11 -6.57 -1.18
CA ASN A 48 -2.83 -7.17 -0.81
C ASN A 48 -2.94 -8.00 0.46
N VAL A 49 -2.19 -9.11 0.48
CA VAL A 49 -2.22 -10.13 1.54
C VAL A 49 -0.87 -10.30 2.17
N PHE A 50 -0.83 -10.23 3.51
CA PHE A 50 0.33 -10.41 4.35
C PHE A 50 0.20 -11.69 5.16
N ARG A 51 1.26 -12.49 5.12
CA ARG A 51 1.40 -13.78 5.82
C ARG A 51 2.39 -13.64 6.97
N PRO A 52 1.99 -13.09 8.14
CA PRO A 52 2.94 -12.79 9.22
C PRO A 52 3.56 -14.05 9.82
N PHE A 53 2.87 -15.19 9.77
CA PHE A 53 3.36 -16.47 10.29
C PHE A 53 4.64 -16.97 9.60
N LEU A 54 4.97 -16.48 8.39
CA LEU A 54 6.25 -16.76 7.74
C LEU A 54 7.43 -16.01 8.39
N ARG A 55 7.16 -15.07 9.30
CA ARG A 55 8.13 -14.14 9.89
C ARG A 55 8.14 -14.14 11.43
N GLY A 56 7.62 -15.20 12.04
CA GLY A 56 7.61 -15.38 13.49
C GLY A 56 6.37 -14.82 14.19
N GLN A 57 6.47 -14.64 15.52
CA GLN A 57 5.36 -14.26 16.40
C GLN A 57 5.50 -12.82 16.93
N ASN A 58 5.96 -11.90 16.07
CA ASN A 58 6.09 -10.50 16.46
C ASN A 58 4.73 -9.78 16.33
N LEU A 59 4.53 -8.76 17.14
CA LEU A 59 3.47 -7.78 16.89
C LEU A 59 3.88 -6.94 15.69
N PHE A 60 2.99 -6.76 14.73
CA PHE A 60 3.24 -5.96 13.53
C PHE A 60 2.30 -4.76 13.46
N SER A 61 2.73 -3.70 12.77
CA SER A 61 1.94 -2.51 12.49
C SER A 61 2.05 -2.11 11.02
N PHE A 62 0.93 -1.64 10.48
CA PHE A 62 0.86 -1.04 9.14
C PHE A 62 1.09 0.47 9.23
N TYR A 63 1.97 0.97 8.37
CA TYR A 63 2.19 2.39 8.14
C TYR A 63 1.91 2.70 6.67
N PHE A 64 1.06 3.70 6.44
CA PHE A 64 0.69 4.14 5.10
C PHE A 64 1.19 5.57 4.89
N GLY A 65 2.06 5.75 3.90
CA GLY A 65 2.58 7.05 3.46
C GLY A 65 2.02 7.39 2.09
N LEU A 66 1.66 8.65 1.88
CA LEU A 66 1.17 9.13 0.59
C LEU A 66 2.08 10.25 0.10
N ASP A 67 2.75 9.99 -1.02
CA ASP A 67 3.71 10.90 -1.62
C ASP A 67 3.32 11.24 -3.06
N SER A 68 3.81 12.38 -3.54
CA SER A 68 3.77 12.72 -4.96
C SER A 68 5.13 12.43 -5.59
N VAL A 69 5.16 11.77 -6.74
CA VAL A 69 6.38 11.48 -7.49
C VAL A 69 7.09 12.79 -7.86
N SER A 70 8.39 12.87 -7.56
CA SER A 70 9.26 13.98 -7.94
C SER A 70 10.29 13.50 -8.97
N PRO A 71 10.47 14.18 -10.12
CA PRO A 71 9.77 15.40 -10.53
C PRO A 71 8.32 15.12 -10.95
N ALA A 72 7.42 16.09 -10.74
CA ALA A 72 6.00 16.00 -11.09
C ALA A 72 5.71 15.94 -12.62
N TYR A 73 6.74 15.71 -13.45
CA TYR A 73 6.66 15.74 -14.90
C TYR A 73 7.66 14.80 -15.56
N LYS A 74 7.18 13.93 -16.46
CA LYS A 74 8.00 13.25 -17.47
C LYS A 74 7.80 13.95 -18.81
N THR A 75 8.82 14.68 -19.27
CA THR A 75 8.88 15.50 -20.50
C THR A 75 8.56 14.78 -21.82
N LYS A 76 8.35 13.46 -21.83
CA LYS A 76 8.26 12.67 -23.07
C LYS A 76 6.85 12.48 -23.66
N ASN A 77 5.77 12.86 -22.96
CA ASN A 77 4.40 12.75 -23.50
C ASN A 77 3.68 14.09 -23.48
N GLY A 78 3.35 14.65 -24.66
CA GLY A 78 2.69 15.95 -24.81
C GLY A 78 1.31 16.08 -24.16
N ALA A 79 0.66 14.96 -23.80
CA ALA A 79 -0.57 14.94 -23.00
C ALA A 79 -0.33 15.21 -21.50
N SER A 80 0.93 15.30 -21.06
CA SER A 80 1.35 15.34 -19.65
C SER A 80 1.48 16.76 -19.06
N GLY A 81 1.21 17.83 -19.82
CA GLY A 81 1.53 19.21 -19.42
C GLY A 81 0.76 19.77 -18.21
N ARG A 82 -0.21 19.01 -17.66
CA ARG A 82 -0.96 19.43 -16.48
C ARG A 82 -0.28 18.98 -15.20
N ILE A 83 0.03 19.95 -14.34
CA ILE A 83 0.49 19.73 -12.97
C ILE A 83 -0.66 19.13 -12.16
N GLN A 84 -0.41 17.98 -11.53
CA GLN A 84 -1.35 17.36 -10.62
C GLN A 84 -1.59 18.26 -9.40
N ARG A 85 -2.86 18.48 -9.06
CA ARG A 85 -3.22 19.30 -7.90
C ARG A 85 -3.14 18.44 -6.63
N LYS A 86 -2.91 19.08 -5.48
CA LYS A 86 -2.84 18.36 -4.18
C LYS A 86 -4.10 17.54 -3.87
N ASN A 87 -5.27 18.01 -4.30
CA ASN A 87 -6.55 17.31 -4.09
C ASN A 87 -6.77 16.14 -5.06
N GLU A 88 -5.86 15.90 -6.00
CA GLU A 88 -5.88 14.73 -6.87
C GLU A 88 -4.98 13.62 -6.32
N THR A 89 -4.09 13.94 -5.37
CA THR A 89 -3.23 12.99 -4.66
C THR A 89 -4.01 12.36 -3.51
N ILE A 90 -4.73 11.28 -3.80
CA ILE A 90 -5.59 10.60 -2.82
C ILE A 90 -5.29 9.11 -2.85
N ALA A 91 -5.15 8.50 -1.67
CA ALA A 91 -5.24 7.06 -1.50
C ALA A 91 -6.36 6.73 -0.52
N ALA A 92 -7.24 5.81 -0.92
CA ALA A 92 -8.20 5.18 -0.02
C ALA A 92 -7.62 3.82 0.39
N VAL A 93 -7.58 3.55 1.69
CA VAL A 93 -7.07 2.29 2.24
C VAL A 93 -8.09 1.74 3.22
N LEU A 94 -8.47 0.48 3.04
CA LEU A 94 -9.32 -0.28 3.94
C LEU A 94 -8.54 -1.46 4.52
N VAL A 95 -8.18 -1.37 5.81
CA VAL A 95 -7.55 -2.47 6.52
C VAL A 95 -8.60 -3.53 6.84
N LEU A 96 -8.34 -4.76 6.42
CA LEU A 96 -9.26 -5.88 6.57
C LEU A 96 -9.05 -6.59 7.92
N ARG A 97 -10.11 -7.22 8.42
CA ARG A 97 -9.99 -8.13 9.55
C ARG A 97 -9.18 -9.35 9.15
N ALA A 98 -8.46 -9.92 10.11
CA ALA A 98 -7.74 -11.17 9.90
C ALA A 98 -8.70 -12.26 9.43
N ASN A 99 -8.35 -12.96 8.36
CA ASN A 99 -9.13 -14.07 7.82
C ASN A 99 -8.22 -15.10 7.15
N TYR A 100 -8.77 -16.25 6.73
CA TYR A 100 -8.06 -17.21 5.91
C TYR A 100 -7.47 -16.55 4.66
N CYS A 101 -6.23 -16.91 4.32
CA CYS A 101 -5.48 -16.25 3.25
C CYS A 101 -6.12 -16.29 1.85
N HIS A 102 -7.05 -17.21 1.60
CA HIS A 102 -7.77 -17.36 0.34
C HIS A 102 -9.15 -16.69 0.33
N GLU A 103 -9.58 -16.09 1.46
CA GLU A 103 -10.88 -15.42 1.62
C GLU A 103 -10.74 -13.92 1.92
N ILE A 104 -9.53 -13.44 2.20
CA ILE A 104 -9.29 -12.04 2.57
C ILE A 104 -9.35 -11.11 1.35
N CYS A 105 -8.90 -11.64 0.22
CA CYS A 105 -8.99 -11.15 -1.14
C CYS A 105 -9.47 -12.37 -1.96
#